data_AF-A0A353NKM6-F1
#
_entry.id   AF-A0A353NKM6-F1
#
_cell.length_a   1.000
_cell.length_b   1.000
_cell.length_c   1.000
_cell.angle_alpha   90.00
_cell.angle_beta   90.00
_cell.angle_gamma   90.00
#
_symmetry.space_group_name_H-M   'P 1'
#
loop_
_entity.id
_entity.type
_entity.pdbx_description
1 polymer ?
#
loop_
_entity_poly.entity_id
_entity_poly.type
_entity_poly.pdbx_seq_one_letter_code
_entity_poly.pdbx_strand_id
1 'polypeptide(L)'
;AFAPSRLANVTVRANLSQSVAASMTVVSFTGVDTTGTNGSGAIGATGSGNANSGAPTASLVTTRANSWVFGVGTDWDNAIARTVPADQVLVDQYLATVGDTYWVQRRNAPTPASGTTVTINDTAPATDRYNLTIVEVLAATSGAAYTVSGSITPGTLGSGAVVTLSQGGTTVSTAT
;
A
#
# COMPACT_ATOMS: atom_id res chain seq x y z
N ALA A 1 -11.73 -2.13 -1.35
CA ALA A 1 -12.46 -3.27 -0.75
C ALA A 1 -11.63 -3.79 0.42
N PHE A 2 -12.26 -4.13 1.54
CA PHE A 2 -11.59 -4.59 2.75
C PHE A 2 -12.30 -5.84 3.26
N ALA A 3 -11.54 -6.78 3.82
CA ALA A 3 -12.07 -7.97 4.46
C ALA A 3 -11.28 -8.27 5.74
N PRO A 4 -11.95 -8.43 6.90
CA PRO A 4 -11.27 -8.78 8.16
C PRO A 4 -10.82 -10.24 8.21
N SER A 5 -11.30 -11.06 7.27
CA SER A 5 -10.92 -12.45 7.09
C SER A 5 -10.55 -12.71 5.63
N ARG A 6 -9.77 -13.77 5.40
CA ARG A 6 -9.35 -14.15 4.05
C ARG A 6 -10.57 -14.50 3.20
N LEU A 7 -10.70 -13.83 2.06
CA LEU A 7 -11.68 -14.18 1.05
C LEU A 7 -11.12 -15.23 0.08
N ALA A 8 -12.01 -16.05 -0.49
CA ALA A 8 -11.70 -17.01 -1.54
C ALA A 8 -12.70 -16.85 -2.68
N ASN A 9 -12.28 -17.16 -3.91
CA ASN A 9 -13.13 -17.14 -5.12
C ASN A 9 -13.82 -15.78 -5.37
N VAL A 10 -13.13 -14.67 -5.09
CA VAL A 10 -13.66 -13.32 -5.30
C VAL A 10 -13.62 -12.98 -6.79
N THR A 11 -14.72 -12.44 -7.31
CA THR A 11 -14.78 -11.86 -8.66
C THR A 11 -14.71 -10.35 -8.59
N VAL A 12 -13.85 -9.74 -9.42
CA VAL A 12 -13.79 -8.29 -9.63
C VAL A 12 -14.21 -8.00 -11.06
N ARG A 13 -15.18 -7.09 -11.25
CA ARG A 13 -15.68 -6.70 -12.56
C ARG A 13 -15.61 -5.19 -12.74
N ALA A 14 -14.95 -4.74 -13.80
CA ALA A 14 -15.03 -3.36 -14.27
C ALA A 14 -16.15 -3.25 -15.31
N ASN A 15 -17.13 -2.38 -15.07
CA ASN A 15 -18.15 -2.02 -16.07
C ASN A 15 -17.76 -0.67 -16.68
N LEU A 16 -17.25 -0.68 -17.91
CA LEU A 16 -16.85 0.53 -18.60
C LEU A 16 -18.06 1.19 -19.27
N SER A 17 -18.12 2.52 -19.26
CA SER A 17 -19.18 3.28 -19.94
C SER A 17 -19.03 3.28 -21.47
N GLN A 18 -17.88 2.85 -21.97
CA GLN A 18 -17.53 2.81 -23.39
C GLN A 18 -16.65 1.59 -23.69
N SER A 19 -16.67 1.14 -24.95
CA SER A 19 -15.78 0.08 -25.44
C SER A 19 -14.41 0.65 -25.78
N VAL A 20 -13.49 0.64 -24.81
CA VAL A 20 -12.13 1.16 -24.94
C VAL A 20 -11.11 0.10 -24.49
N ALA A 21 -9.86 0.25 -24.93
CA ALA A 21 -8.78 -0.52 -24.33
C ALA A 21 -8.62 -0.13 -22.86
N ALA A 22 -8.46 -1.12 -21.99
CA ALA A 22 -8.28 -0.91 -20.56
C ALA A 22 -7.49 -2.08 -19.96
N SER A 23 -6.74 -1.81 -18.89
CA SER A 23 -6.15 -2.84 -18.03
C SER A 23 -6.65 -2.66 -16.59
N MET A 24 -6.84 -3.77 -15.89
CA MET A 24 -7.16 -3.80 -14.47
C MET A 24 -6.30 -4.87 -13.79
N THR A 25 -5.37 -4.42 -12.94
CA THR A 25 -4.59 -5.31 -12.07
C THR A 25 -5.16 -5.26 -10.66
N VAL A 26 -5.52 -6.43 -10.10
CA VAL A 26 -6.02 -6.54 -8.73
C VAL A 26 -4.93 -7.10 -7.83
N VAL A 27 -4.53 -6.32 -6.82
CA VAL A 27 -3.53 -6.71 -5.81
C VAL A 27 -4.19 -6.71 -4.44
N SER A 28 -3.89 -7.73 -3.63
CA SER A 28 -4.34 -7.81 -2.23
C SER A 28 -3.17 -7.64 -1.28
N PHE A 29 -3.40 -6.92 -0.19
CA PHE A 29 -2.41 -6.67 0.85
C PHE A 29 -2.88 -7.20 2.20
N THR A 30 -1.98 -7.83 2.94
CA THR A 30 -2.18 -8.23 4.34
C THR A 30 -1.23 -7.41 5.22
N GLY A 31 -1.61 -7.16 6.48
CA GLY A 31 -0.79 -6.37 7.39
C GLY A 31 -0.77 -4.86 7.07
N VAL A 32 -1.84 -4.37 6.44
CA VAL A 32 -2.06 -2.94 6.21
C VAL A 32 -2.85 -2.30 7.35
N ASP A 33 -2.86 -0.98 7.41
CA ASP A 33 -3.74 -0.25 8.32
C ASP A 33 -5.21 -0.46 7.94
N THR A 34 -5.94 -1.17 8.79
CA THR A 34 -7.35 -1.50 8.53
C THR A 34 -8.31 -0.48 9.16
N THR A 35 -7.81 0.62 9.73
CA THR A 35 -8.67 1.66 10.30
C THR A 35 -9.44 2.42 9.22
N GLY A 36 -10.39 3.25 9.67
CA GLY A 36 -11.25 4.02 8.78
C GLY A 36 -12.36 3.18 8.14
N THR A 37 -13.20 3.86 7.35
CA THR A 37 -14.34 3.22 6.69
C THR A 37 -13.84 2.33 5.56
N ASN A 38 -14.21 1.05 5.58
CA ASN A 38 -13.83 0.07 4.55
C ASN A 38 -12.30 -0.04 4.31
N GLY A 39 -11.49 0.12 5.37
CA GLY A 39 -10.03 0.00 5.32
C GLY A 39 -9.32 1.19 4.65
N SER A 40 -9.98 2.36 4.59
CA SER A 40 -9.39 3.57 3.99
C SER A 40 -8.10 4.03 4.68
N GLY A 41 -7.87 3.63 5.94
CA GLY A 41 -6.63 3.91 6.67
C GLY A 41 -5.38 3.32 6.03
N ALA A 42 -5.52 2.34 5.13
CA ALA A 42 -4.39 1.77 4.39
C ALA A 42 -3.80 2.73 3.34
N ILE A 43 -4.50 3.81 3.01
CA ILE A 43 -4.06 4.77 1.98
C ILE A 43 -3.27 5.90 2.65
N GLY A 44 -2.00 6.03 2.26
CA GLY A 44 -1.10 7.07 2.72
C GLY A 44 -0.99 8.24 1.75
N ALA A 45 0.23 8.79 1.62
CA ALA A 45 0.52 9.81 0.62
C ALA A 45 0.24 9.32 -0.80
N THR A 46 -0.12 10.26 -1.67
CA THR A 46 -0.24 10.05 -3.12
C THR A 46 0.67 11.01 -3.85
N GLY A 47 1.15 10.59 -5.02
CA GLY A 47 1.92 11.43 -5.93
C GLY A 47 1.45 11.24 -7.35
N SER A 48 1.72 12.20 -8.22
CA SER A 48 1.49 12.04 -9.65
C SER A 48 2.57 12.78 -10.44
N GLY A 49 2.81 12.31 -11.65
CA GLY A 49 3.70 12.95 -12.61
C GLY A 49 3.18 12.69 -14.01
N ASN A 50 3.46 13.64 -14.89
CA ASN A 50 3.07 13.59 -16.28
C ASN A 50 4.06 14.42 -17.10
N ALA A 51 4.19 14.09 -18.38
CA ALA A 51 4.97 14.88 -19.32
C ALA A 51 4.37 14.83 -20.72
N ASN A 52 4.61 15.88 -21.50
CA ASN A 52 4.32 15.87 -22.95
C ASN A 52 5.30 14.99 -23.73
N SER A 53 6.49 14.79 -23.18
CA SER A 53 7.53 13.89 -23.65
C SER A 53 8.49 13.72 -22.50
N GLY A 54 8.78 12.47 -22.12
CA GLY A 54 9.73 12.21 -21.05
C GLY A 54 9.65 10.79 -20.52
N ALA A 55 10.66 10.40 -19.76
CA ALA A 55 10.61 9.15 -19.00
C ALA A 55 9.55 9.27 -17.87
N PRO A 56 8.65 8.28 -17.72
CA PRO A 56 7.70 8.24 -16.61
C PRO A 56 8.36 8.41 -15.24
N THR A 57 7.88 9.34 -14.43
CA THR A 57 8.34 9.52 -13.05
C THR A 57 7.29 10.20 -12.18
N ALA A 58 7.15 9.73 -10.94
CA ALA A 58 6.35 10.37 -9.89
C ALA A 58 7.00 10.10 -8.53
N SER A 59 6.87 11.04 -7.60
CA SER A 59 7.41 10.89 -6.24
C SER A 59 6.38 11.26 -5.18
N LEU A 60 6.51 10.62 -4.02
CA LEU A 60 5.78 10.95 -2.80
C LEU A 60 6.73 10.89 -1.60
N VAL A 61 6.33 11.50 -0.49
CA VAL A 61 7.01 11.35 0.80
C VAL A 61 6.18 10.39 1.64
N THR A 62 6.78 9.28 2.05
CA THR A 62 6.11 8.29 2.90
C THR A 62 5.70 8.91 4.23
N THR A 63 4.51 8.54 4.69
CA THR A 63 3.95 9.00 5.97
C THR A 63 4.13 7.97 7.08
N ARG A 64 4.45 6.72 6.73
CA ARG A 64 4.69 5.65 7.69
C ARG A 64 5.88 4.77 7.32
N ALA A 65 6.55 4.29 8.35
CA ALA A 65 7.52 3.22 8.24
C ALA A 65 6.87 1.95 7.71
N ASN A 66 7.63 1.18 6.94
CA ASN A 66 7.23 -0.10 6.33
C ASN A 66 6.09 -0.01 5.32
N SER A 67 5.84 1.17 4.73
CA SER A 67 4.84 1.34 3.68
C SER A 67 5.31 0.80 2.33
N TRP A 68 4.39 0.25 1.52
CA TRP A 68 4.64 0.01 0.10
C TRP A 68 4.37 1.27 -0.73
N VAL A 69 5.00 1.37 -1.90
CA VAL A 69 4.62 2.37 -2.93
C VAL A 69 4.37 1.67 -4.25
N PHE A 70 3.17 1.87 -4.79
CA PHE A 70 2.71 1.35 -6.08
C PHE A 70 2.41 2.51 -7.03
N GLY A 71 2.62 2.28 -8.32
CA GLY A 71 2.26 3.19 -9.40
C GLY A 71 1.40 2.51 -10.45
N VAL A 72 0.48 3.29 -11.01
CA VAL A 72 -0.29 2.93 -12.20
C VAL A 72 -0.07 4.01 -13.25
N GLY A 73 0.20 3.59 -14.48
CA GLY A 73 0.56 4.50 -15.55
C GLY A 73 -0.20 4.25 -16.84
N THR A 74 -0.25 5.30 -17.67
CA THR A 74 -0.76 5.26 -19.04
C THR A 74 0.10 6.13 -19.93
N ASP A 75 0.42 5.60 -21.10
CA ASP A 75 1.14 6.22 -22.20
C ASP A 75 0.29 5.98 -23.44
N TRP A 76 -0.06 7.05 -24.16
CA TRP A 76 -1.00 7.02 -25.28
C TRP A 76 -0.34 7.47 -26.60
N ASP A 77 1.00 7.36 -26.68
CA ASP A 77 1.75 7.61 -27.90
C ASP A 77 2.13 6.31 -28.60
N ASN A 78 2.74 5.37 -27.87
CA ASN A 78 3.15 4.09 -28.45
C ASN A 78 2.98 2.90 -27.48
N ALA A 79 2.61 1.76 -28.06
CA ALA A 79 2.55 0.47 -27.38
C ALA A 79 3.97 -0.10 -27.24
N ILE A 80 4.73 0.38 -26.26
CA ILE A 80 6.13 0.02 -26.00
C ILE A 80 6.28 -0.49 -24.57
N ALA A 81 6.99 -1.61 -24.41
CA ALA A 81 7.28 -2.20 -23.11
C ALA A 81 8.04 -1.24 -22.19
N ARG A 82 7.63 -1.15 -20.93
CA ARG A 82 8.30 -0.32 -19.93
C ARG A 82 9.60 -0.95 -19.47
N THR A 83 10.65 -0.14 -19.34
CA THR A 83 11.89 -0.53 -18.66
C THR A 83 11.95 0.13 -17.30
N VAL A 84 11.86 -0.65 -16.22
CA VAL A 84 11.92 -0.16 -14.84
C VAL A 84 13.32 -0.32 -14.25
N PRO A 85 13.76 0.55 -13.32
CA PRO A 85 15.00 0.36 -12.57
C PRO A 85 14.99 -0.94 -11.72
N ALA A 86 16.17 -1.45 -11.39
CA ALA A 86 16.34 -2.73 -10.68
C ALA A 86 15.75 -2.76 -9.26
N ASP A 87 15.50 -1.60 -8.64
CA ASP A 87 14.86 -1.49 -7.34
C ASP A 87 13.32 -1.41 -7.41
N GLN A 88 12.77 -1.57 -8.61
CA GLN A 88 11.35 -1.59 -8.93
C GLN A 88 10.98 -2.86 -9.69
N VAL A 89 9.70 -3.21 -9.62
CA VAL A 89 9.13 -4.38 -10.30
C VAL A 89 7.96 -3.92 -11.13
N LEU A 90 7.98 -4.27 -12.42
CA LEU A 90 6.83 -4.19 -13.30
C LEU A 90 5.88 -5.34 -12.94
N VAL A 91 4.73 -5.01 -12.37
CA VAL A 91 3.74 -5.98 -11.89
C VAL A 91 2.90 -6.51 -13.05
N ASP A 92 2.48 -5.60 -13.93
CA ASP A 92 1.71 -5.89 -15.14
C ASP A 92 2.00 -4.81 -16.18
N GLN A 93 1.94 -5.19 -17.45
CA GLN A 93 1.87 -4.24 -18.55
C GLN A 93 0.97 -4.78 -19.66
N TYR A 94 0.17 -3.89 -20.23
CA TYR A 94 -0.66 -4.16 -21.37
C TYR A 94 -0.27 -3.23 -22.52
N LEU A 95 0.30 -3.83 -23.57
CA LEU A 95 0.58 -3.19 -24.84
C LEU A 95 -0.69 -3.26 -25.69
N ALA A 96 -1.50 -2.21 -25.64
CA ALA A 96 -2.80 -2.20 -26.25
C ALA A 96 -2.70 -2.06 -27.77
N THR A 97 -3.57 -2.75 -28.50
CA THR A 97 -3.61 -2.70 -29.98
C THR A 97 -3.98 -1.33 -30.53
N VAL A 98 -4.48 -0.42 -29.68
CA VAL A 98 -4.81 0.97 -30.05
C VAL A 98 -3.59 1.91 -30.03
N GLY A 99 -2.40 1.40 -29.67
CA GLY A 99 -1.17 2.20 -29.61
C GLY A 99 -0.81 2.69 -28.22
N ASP A 100 -1.54 2.29 -27.18
CA ASP A 100 -1.28 2.71 -25.80
C ASP A 100 -0.48 1.66 -25.02
N THR A 101 0.17 2.10 -23.95
CA THR A 101 0.70 1.23 -22.88
C THR A 101 0.02 1.57 -21.55
N TYR A 102 -0.55 0.55 -20.90
CA TYR A 102 -1.05 0.62 -19.52
C TYR A 102 -0.17 -0.25 -18.63
N TRP A 103 0.21 0.21 -17.44
CA TRP A 103 1.09 -0.60 -16.59
C TRP A 103 0.89 -0.36 -15.09
N VAL A 104 1.35 -1.33 -14.31
CA VAL A 104 1.44 -1.26 -12.85
C VAL A 104 2.86 -1.61 -12.44
N GLN A 105 3.44 -0.80 -11.55
CA GLN A 105 4.76 -1.07 -11.00
C GLN A 105 4.82 -0.74 -9.51
N ARG A 106 5.87 -1.20 -8.83
CA ARG A 106 6.09 -0.94 -7.40
C ARG A 106 7.58 -0.97 -7.05
N ARG A 107 7.91 -0.47 -5.87
CA ARG A 107 9.20 -0.78 -5.21
C ARG A 107 9.35 -2.28 -4.99
N ASN A 108 10.59 -2.78 -4.98
CA ASN A 108 10.87 -4.19 -4.71
C ASN A 108 10.60 -4.60 -3.24
N ALA A 109 10.76 -3.66 -2.30
CA ALA A 109 10.53 -3.82 -0.86
C ALA A 109 9.75 -2.63 -0.26
N PRO A 110 9.13 -2.81 0.92
CA PRO A 110 8.54 -1.69 1.67
C PRO A 110 9.61 -0.67 2.08
N THR A 111 9.23 0.60 2.14
CA THR A 111 10.10 1.70 2.57
C THR A 111 10.23 1.67 4.09
N PRO A 112 11.44 1.47 4.66
CA PRO A 112 11.57 1.23 6.11
C PRO A 112 11.24 2.44 6.99
N ALA A 113 11.54 3.65 6.53
CA ALA A 113 11.38 4.87 7.33
C ALA A 113 10.28 5.77 6.76
N SER A 114 9.48 6.37 7.64
CA SER A 114 8.62 7.51 7.31
C SER A 114 9.46 8.74 6.94
N GLY A 115 8.89 9.67 6.19
CA GLY A 115 9.59 10.87 5.71
C GLY A 115 10.56 10.59 4.56
N THR A 116 10.57 9.37 4.02
CA THR A 116 11.41 9.00 2.89
C THR A 116 10.74 9.40 1.59
N THR A 117 11.43 10.19 0.75
CA THR A 117 11.02 10.41 -0.64
C THR A 117 11.20 9.13 -1.43
N VAL A 118 10.10 8.61 -1.97
CA VAL A 118 10.09 7.43 -2.83
C VAL A 118 9.69 7.85 -4.24
N THR A 119 10.48 7.43 -5.21
CA THR A 119 10.21 7.62 -6.63
C THR A 119 9.82 6.30 -7.26
N ILE A 120 8.80 6.36 -8.11
CA ILE A 120 8.45 5.33 -9.07
C ILE A 120 8.70 5.92 -10.45
N ASN A 121 9.49 5.23 -11.26
CA ASN A 121 9.91 5.74 -12.56
C ASN A 121 10.29 4.62 -13.52
N ASP A 122 10.31 4.97 -14.80
CA ASP A 122 10.80 4.13 -15.88
C ASP A 122 12.06 4.79 -16.47
N THR A 123 12.97 4.00 -17.06
CA THR A 123 14.12 4.51 -17.82
C THR A 123 13.85 4.54 -19.33
N ALA A 124 12.86 3.78 -19.80
CA ALA A 124 12.40 3.80 -21.19
C ALA A 124 10.95 3.34 -21.32
N PRO A 125 10.23 3.80 -22.36
CA PRO A 125 10.59 4.89 -23.28
C PRO A 125 10.64 6.26 -22.59
N ALA A 126 11.36 7.20 -23.19
CA ALA A 126 11.62 8.53 -22.62
C ALA A 126 11.15 9.68 -23.52
N THR A 127 10.45 9.36 -24.62
CA THR A 127 10.00 10.32 -25.64
C THR A 127 8.49 10.53 -25.65
N ASP A 128 7.76 9.71 -24.92
CA ASP A 128 6.32 9.58 -25.04
C ASP A 128 5.61 10.40 -23.96
N ARG A 129 4.35 10.72 -24.21
CA ARG A 129 3.43 11.30 -23.23
C ARG A 129 3.05 10.25 -22.21
N TYR A 130 3.02 10.64 -20.95
CA TYR A 130 2.55 9.76 -19.91
C TYR A 130 1.76 10.49 -18.83
N ASN A 131 0.91 9.72 -18.16
CA ASN A 131 0.41 9.99 -16.82
C ASN A 131 0.82 8.84 -15.92
N LEU A 132 1.33 9.16 -14.73
CA LEU A 132 1.70 8.19 -13.71
C LEU A 132 1.17 8.68 -12.36
N THR A 133 0.39 7.86 -11.69
CA THR A 133 -0.10 8.13 -10.34
C THR A 133 0.40 7.04 -9.40
N ILE A 134 0.83 7.46 -8.21
CA ILE A 134 1.39 6.58 -7.20
C ILE A 134 0.69 6.74 -5.86
N VAL A 135 0.67 5.65 -5.09
CA VAL A 135 0.05 5.58 -3.78
C VAL A 135 0.96 4.87 -2.79
N GLU A 136 1.05 5.44 -1.59
CA GLU A 136 1.59 4.79 -0.42
C GLU A 136 0.53 3.86 0.19
N VAL A 137 0.88 2.59 0.39
CA VAL A 137 0.06 1.62 1.11
C VAL A 137 0.63 1.42 2.50
N LEU A 138 -0.07 1.94 3.51
CA LEU A 138 0.38 1.97 4.90
C LEU A 138 0.36 0.59 5.53
N ALA A 139 1.48 0.22 6.14
CA ALA A 139 1.53 -0.91 7.05
C ALA A 139 0.59 -0.69 8.24
N ALA A 140 0.12 -1.78 8.85
CA ALA A 140 -0.66 -1.75 10.07
C ALA A 140 0.10 -0.97 11.15
N THR A 141 -0.63 -0.13 11.89
CA THR A 141 -0.08 0.37 13.16
C THR A 141 0.00 -0.81 14.10
N SER A 142 1.21 -1.19 14.53
CA SER A 142 1.30 -1.96 15.77
C SER A 142 0.67 -1.08 16.84
N GLY A 143 -0.45 -1.52 17.42
CA GLY A 143 -0.99 -0.86 18.60
C GLY A 143 0.16 -0.64 19.59
N ALA A 144 0.18 0.51 20.27
CA ALA A 144 1.22 0.75 21.26
C ALA A 144 1.26 -0.45 22.21
N ALA A 145 2.43 -1.07 22.35
CA ALA A 145 2.63 -2.09 23.36
C ALA A 145 2.59 -1.38 24.70
N TYR A 146 1.43 -1.41 25.36
CA TYR A 146 1.30 -0.88 26.70
C TYR A 146 1.85 -1.91 27.67
N THR A 147 2.91 -1.56 28.39
CA THR A 147 3.37 -2.33 29.54
C THR A 147 2.76 -1.74 30.80
N VAL A 148 2.20 -2.60 31.65
CA VAL A 148 1.79 -2.23 33.00
C VAL A 148 2.67 -3.00 33.97
N SER A 149 3.41 -2.27 34.80
CA SER A 149 4.34 -2.82 35.78
C SER A 149 4.11 -2.19 37.15
N GLY A 150 4.20 -2.99 38.21
CA GLY A 150 4.09 -2.55 39.59
C GLY A 150 4.33 -3.70 40.56
N SER A 151 4.44 -3.39 41.85
CA SER A 151 4.60 -4.38 42.93
C SER A 151 3.44 -4.29 43.91
N ILE A 152 2.95 -5.43 44.41
CA ILE A 152 2.02 -5.47 45.55
C ILE A 152 2.84 -5.49 46.84
N THR A 153 2.63 -4.50 47.71
CA THR A 153 3.33 -4.38 49.00
C THR A 153 2.35 -4.04 50.12
N PRO A 154 2.30 -4.83 51.21
CA PRO A 154 3.01 -6.09 51.45
C PRO A 154 2.55 -7.22 50.52
N GLY A 155 3.47 -8.05 50.02
CA GLY A 155 3.17 -9.12 49.06
C GLY A 155 2.17 -10.17 49.57
N THR A 156 1.99 -10.28 50.89
CA THR A 156 0.97 -11.13 51.51
C THR A 156 -0.46 -10.74 51.17
N LEU A 157 -0.71 -9.48 50.78
CA LEU A 157 -2.01 -9.01 50.28
C LEU A 157 -2.28 -9.41 48.83
N GLY A 158 -1.25 -9.85 48.09
CA GLY A 158 -1.36 -10.27 46.69
C GLY A 158 -1.59 -11.76 46.51
N SER A 159 -1.48 -12.57 47.57
CA SER A 159 -1.63 -14.02 47.47
C SER A 159 -3.04 -14.40 47.00
N GLY A 160 -3.15 -14.99 45.81
CA GLY A 160 -4.41 -15.39 45.19
C GLY A 160 -5.16 -14.26 44.48
N ALA A 161 -4.58 -13.05 44.37
CA ALA A 161 -5.16 -11.97 43.61
C ALA A 161 -4.98 -12.21 42.09
N VAL A 162 -6.02 -11.92 41.30
CA VAL A 162 -5.93 -11.90 39.84
C VAL A 162 -5.89 -10.45 39.39
N VAL A 163 -4.79 -10.04 38.77
CA VAL A 163 -4.68 -8.72 38.13
C VAL A 163 -5.18 -8.83 36.71
N THR A 164 -6.26 -8.13 36.39
CA THR A 164 -6.84 -8.11 35.04
C THR A 164 -6.58 -6.76 34.39
N LEU A 165 -5.92 -6.78 33.22
CA LEU A 165 -5.73 -5.60 32.38
C LEU A 165 -6.83 -5.59 31.32
N SER A 166 -7.70 -4.57 31.35
CA SER A 166 -8.76 -4.41 30.35
C SER A 166 -8.58 -3.14 29.52
N GLN A 167 -8.75 -3.26 28.19
CA GLN A 167 -8.84 -2.12 27.28
C GLN A 167 -10.20 -2.18 26.57
N GLY A 168 -11.00 -1.11 26.66
CA GLY A 168 -12.31 -1.04 26.02
C GLY A 168 -13.28 -2.17 26.43
N GLY A 169 -13.18 -2.66 27.67
CA GLY A 169 -13.99 -3.77 28.16
C GLY A 169 -13.51 -5.17 27.78
N THR A 170 -12.41 -5.29 27.02
CA THR A 170 -11.80 -6.59 26.66
C THR A 170 -10.59 -6.86 27.53
N THR A 171 -10.46 -8.07 28.08
CA THR A 171 -9.27 -8.50 28.82
C THR A 171 -8.08 -8.65 27.87
N VAL A 172 -7.03 -7.88 28.11
CA VAL A 172 -5.79 -7.86 27.34
C VAL A 172 -4.78 -8.85 27.92
N SER A 173 -4.74 -9.00 29.24
CA SER A 173 -3.85 -9.96 29.94
C SER A 173 -4.30 -10.18 31.39
N THR A 174 -3.88 -11.32 31.97
CA THR A 174 -4.08 -11.66 33.38
C THR A 174 -2.75 -12.11 34.01
N ALA A 175 -2.48 -11.67 35.24
CA ALA A 175 -1.38 -12.16 36.07
C ALA A 175 -1.91 -12.66 37.41
N THR A 176 -1.32 -13.76 37.90
CA THR A 176 -1.58 -14.41 39.20
C THR A 176 -0.33 -14.40 40.05
#